data_AF-A0A960DKD6-F1
#
_entry.id   AF-A0A960DKD6-F1
#
_cell.length_a   1.000
_cell.length_b   1.000
_cell.length_c   1.000
_cell.angle_alpha   90.00
_cell.angle_beta   90.00
_cell.angle_gamma   90.00
#
_symmetry.space_group_name_H-M   'P 1'
#
loop_
_entity.id
_entity.type
_entity.pdbx_description
1 polymer ?
#
loop_
_entity_poly.entity_id
_entity_poly.type
_entity_poly.pdbx_seq_one_letter_code
_entity_poly.pdbx_strand_id
1 'polypeptide(L)'
;ASDTLVSILSMEGAEPALVSKANCGVPQFQGTEVVYSGTPDLMATYAGLAVDAGARIIGGCCGTSPDHIAAMRRALDAHTAGERPTIDAIVDAIGPLTNAAPSAGGSERTRRRNRGE
;
A
#
# COMPACT_ATOMS: atom_id res chain seq x y z
N ALA A 1 1.79 2.45 -3.26
CA ALA A 1 0.91 2.36 -2.07
C ALA A 1 -0.49 1.82 -2.43
N SER A 2 -1.08 2.23 -3.56
CA SER A 2 -2.39 1.76 -4.04
C SER A 2 -2.51 0.23 -4.12
N ASP A 3 -1.57 -0.46 -4.77
CA ASP A 3 -1.58 -1.93 -4.85
C ASP A 3 -1.61 -2.62 -3.47
N THR A 4 -0.89 -2.05 -2.49
CA THR A 4 -0.83 -2.58 -1.13
C THR A 4 -2.19 -2.44 -0.45
N LEU A 5 -2.87 -1.30 -0.60
CA LEU A 5 -4.22 -1.09 -0.06
C LEU A 5 -5.23 -2.06 -0.69
N VAL A 6 -5.20 -2.23 -2.01
CA VAL A 6 -6.06 -3.19 -2.71
C VAL A 6 -5.80 -4.63 -2.24
N SER A 7 -4.54 -4.98 -1.97
CA SER A 7 -4.20 -6.30 -1.43
C SER A 7 -4.80 -6.54 -0.04
N ILE A 8 -4.83 -5.51 0.82
CA ILE A 8 -5.49 -5.59 2.14
C ILE A 8 -7.00 -5.84 1.95
N LEU A 9 -7.63 -5.22 0.95
CA LEU A 9 -9.06 -5.40 0.69
C LEU A 9 -9.42 -6.87 0.42
N SER A 10 -8.54 -7.62 -0.25
CA SER A 10 -8.72 -9.05 -0.55
C SER A 10 -8.43 -9.99 0.62
N MET A 11 -7.95 -9.47 1.76
CA MET A 11 -7.58 -10.25 2.95
C MET A 11 -8.58 -10.05 4.11
N GLU A 12 -9.84 -9.78 3.79
CA GLU A 12 -10.90 -9.62 4.80
C GLU A 12 -11.04 -10.88 5.68
N GLY A 13 -11.11 -10.68 7.00
CA GLY A 13 -11.20 -11.77 7.97
C GLY A 13 -9.91 -12.57 8.20
N ALA A 14 -8.76 -12.10 7.69
CA ALA A 14 -7.48 -12.75 7.92
C ALA A 14 -7.05 -12.71 9.40
N GLU A 15 -6.55 -13.84 9.90
CA GLU A 15 -5.97 -13.98 11.24
C GLU A 15 -4.59 -14.68 11.13
N PRO A 16 -3.54 -14.18 11.81
CA PRO A 16 -3.51 -13.05 12.75
C PRO A 16 -3.57 -11.67 12.05
N ALA A 17 -3.59 -10.61 12.85
CA ALA A 17 -3.66 -9.21 12.43
C ALA A 17 -2.74 -8.84 11.24
N LEU A 18 -3.28 -8.09 10.28
CA LEU A 18 -2.56 -7.66 9.08
C LEU A 18 -1.54 -6.55 9.38
N VAL A 19 -0.33 -6.74 8.85
CA VAL A 19 0.76 -5.75 8.85
C VAL A 19 0.92 -5.20 7.43
N SER A 20 0.75 -3.88 7.27
CA SER A 20 0.88 -3.20 5.98
C SER A 20 2.13 -2.33 5.96
N LYS A 21 2.98 -2.53 4.94
CA LYS A 21 4.25 -1.81 4.78
C LYS A 21 4.48 -1.40 3.33
N ALA A 22 3.83 -0.32 2.88
CA ALA A 22 3.96 0.15 1.50
C ALA A 22 5.31 0.83 1.22
N ASN A 23 5.78 0.78 -0.03
CA ASN A 23 6.84 1.68 -0.51
C ASN A 23 6.34 3.14 -0.53
N CYS A 24 7.26 4.09 -0.43
CA CYS A 24 6.95 5.52 -0.48
C CYS A 24 6.65 5.98 -1.93
N GLY A 25 5.43 5.71 -2.41
CA GLY A 25 5.08 5.90 -3.82
C GLY A 25 5.60 4.78 -4.72
N VAL A 26 5.48 4.98 -6.03
CA VAL A 26 5.93 4.01 -7.04
C VAL A 26 7.43 4.20 -7.28
N PRO A 27 8.26 3.15 -7.19
CA PRO A 27 9.68 3.27 -7.50
C PRO A 27 9.88 3.63 -8.98
N GLN A 28 10.71 4.64 -9.24
CA GLN A 28 11.05 5.10 -10.58
C GLN A 28 12.57 5.07 -10.77
N PHE A 29 13.03 4.62 -11.93
CA PHE A 29 14.45 4.70 -12.28
C PHE A 29 14.78 6.11 -12.78
N GLN A 30 15.79 6.73 -12.16
CA GLN A 30 16.42 7.95 -12.65
C GLN A 30 17.89 7.62 -12.92
N GLY A 31 18.20 7.30 -14.19
CA GLY A 31 19.48 6.72 -14.56
C GLY A 31 19.65 5.33 -13.94
N THR A 32 20.67 5.15 -13.10
CA THR A 32 20.97 3.89 -12.39
C THR A 32 20.37 3.82 -10.98
N GLU A 33 19.75 4.89 -10.52
CA GLU A 33 19.20 4.99 -9.16
C GLU A 33 17.69 4.78 -9.15
N VAL A 34 17.18 4.19 -8.06
CA VAL A 34 15.75 4.06 -7.80
C VAL A 34 15.33 5.21 -6.88
N VAL A 35 14.47 6.08 -7.39
CA VAL A 35 13.89 7.21 -6.66
C VAL A 35 12.43 6.93 -6.33
N TYR A 36 12.00 7.39 -5.17
CA TYR A 36 10.66 7.23 -4.64
C TYR A 36 9.97 8.59 -4.58
N SER A 37 8.80 8.71 -5.21
CA SER A 37 8.08 9.98 -5.34
C SER A 37 7.08 10.26 -4.22
N GLY A 38 6.88 9.31 -3.30
CA GLY A 38 5.93 9.48 -2.22
C GLY A 38 6.33 10.62 -1.29
N THR A 39 5.35 11.42 -0.89
CA THR A 39 5.50 12.51 0.07
C THR A 39 5.03 12.06 1.46
N PRO A 40 5.41 12.76 2.54
CA PRO A 40 4.84 12.52 3.86
C PRO A 40 3.31 12.58 3.87
N ASP A 41 2.71 13.51 3.13
CA ASP A 41 1.25 13.66 3.02
C ASP A 41 0.60 12.46 2.29
N LEU A 42 1.22 11.97 1.21
CA LEU A 42 0.74 10.77 0.53
C LEU A 42 0.77 9.55 1.46
N MET A 43 1.84 9.41 2.24
CA MET A 43 1.97 8.31 3.19
C MET A 43 0.99 8.44 4.36
N ALA A 44 0.67 9.66 4.81
CA ALA A 44 -0.38 9.94 5.77
C ALA A 44 -1.76 9.49 5.25
N THR A 45 -2.12 9.83 4.01
CA THR A 45 -3.36 9.35 3.37
C THR A 45 -3.39 7.83 3.27
N TYR A 46 -2.27 7.21 2.88
CA TYR A 46 -2.14 5.75 2.85
C TYR A 46 -2.40 5.12 4.22
N ALA A 47 -1.91 5.71 5.31
CA ALA A 47 -2.07 5.15 6.64
C ALA A 47 -3.54 5.12 7.08
N GLY A 48 -4.30 6.19 6.84
CA GLY A 48 -5.75 6.22 7.13
C GLY A 48 -6.49 5.14 6.34
N LEU A 49 -6.27 5.10 5.02
CA LEU A 49 -6.89 4.08 4.15
C LEU A 49 -6.49 2.66 4.53
N ALA A 50 -5.26 2.44 5.03
CA ALA A 50 -4.80 1.12 5.45
C ALA A 50 -5.54 0.63 6.71
N VAL A 51 -5.81 1.52 7.68
CA VAL A 51 -6.64 1.18 8.85
C VAL A 51 -8.04 0.83 8.42
N ASP A 52 -8.67 1.67 7.59
CA ASP A 52 -10.05 1.47 7.13
C ASP A 52 -10.18 0.21 6.26
N ALA A 53 -9.12 -0.15 5.52
CA ALA A 53 -9.03 -1.40 4.78
C ALA A 53 -8.82 -2.64 5.68
N GLY A 54 -8.46 -2.46 6.95
CA GLY A 54 -8.37 -3.55 7.94
C GLY A 54 -6.96 -3.90 8.41
N ALA A 55 -5.93 -3.13 8.05
CA ALA A 55 -4.62 -3.27 8.66
C ALA A 55 -4.68 -2.92 10.17
N ARG A 56 -3.77 -3.51 10.95
CA ARG A 56 -3.63 -3.23 12.38
C ARG A 56 -2.24 -2.74 12.76
N ILE A 57 -1.23 -3.07 11.96
CA ILE A 57 0.11 -2.51 12.08
C ILE A 57 0.45 -1.88 10.74
N ILE A 58 0.87 -0.62 10.77
CA ILE A 58 1.14 0.18 9.57
C ILE A 58 2.55 0.74 9.66
N GLY A 59 3.27 0.67 8.55
CA GLY A 59 4.58 1.29 8.41
C GLY A 59 4.94 1.53 6.95
N GLY A 60 6.20 1.86 6.70
CA GLY A 60 6.74 2.05 5.36
C GLY A 60 7.91 1.13 5.03
N CYS A 61 8.10 0.91 3.73
CA CYS A 61 9.18 0.11 3.17
C CYS A 61 10.20 1.03 2.50
N CYS A 62 10.69 0.68 1.31
CA CYS A 62 11.69 1.45 0.60
C CYS A 62 11.20 2.86 0.28
N GLY A 63 12.12 3.84 0.36
CA GLY A 63 11.82 5.26 0.18
C GLY A 63 11.17 5.95 1.37
N THR A 64 10.79 5.23 2.43
CA THR A 64 10.20 5.84 3.63
C THR A 64 11.30 6.42 4.52
N SER A 65 11.05 7.61 5.08
CA SER A 65 11.94 8.28 6.05
C SER A 65 11.20 8.54 7.39
N PRO A 66 11.90 8.98 8.45
CA PRO A 66 11.27 9.37 9.71
C PRO A 66 10.15 10.41 9.55
N ASP A 67 10.28 11.35 8.62
CA ASP A 67 9.25 12.38 8.38
C ASP A 67 7.94 11.77 7.86
N HIS A 68 8.04 10.73 7.03
CA HIS A 68 6.88 9.97 6.57
C HIS A 68 6.21 9.21 7.72
N ILE A 69 7.01 8.57 8.58
CA ILE A 69 6.48 7.89 9.76
C ILE A 69 5.78 8.89 10.70
N ALA A 70 6.37 10.07 10.90
CA ALA A 70 5.78 11.12 11.73
C ALA A 70 4.46 11.65 11.12
N ALA A 71 4.38 11.81 9.80
CA ALA A 71 3.14 12.20 9.12
C ALA A 71 2.07 11.10 9.24
N MET A 72 2.41 9.83 8.99
CA MET A 72 1.52 8.70 9.21
C MET A 72 1.00 8.64 10.64
N ARG A 73 1.89 8.84 11.62
CA ARG A 73 1.52 8.84 13.04
C ARG A 73 0.51 9.94 13.35
N ARG A 74 0.76 11.17 12.91
CA ARG A 74 -0.16 12.30 13.11
C ARG A 74 -1.53 12.04 12.47
N ALA A 75 -1.54 11.47 11.26
CA ALA A 75 -2.78 11.12 10.58
C ALA A 75 -3.56 10.04 11.34
N LEU A 76 -2.88 9.01 11.83
CA LEU A 76 -3.51 7.95 12.62
C LEU A 76 -4.03 8.43 13.99
N ASP A 77 -3.31 9.33 14.66
CA ASP A 77 -3.77 9.92 15.93
C ASP A 77 -5.04 10.79 15.73
N ALA A 78 -5.16 11.44 14.58
CA ALA A 78 -6.33 12.26 14.22
C ALA A 78 -7.43 11.48 13.48
N HIS A 79 -7.19 10.20 13.17
CA HIS A 79 -8.08 9.41 12.33
C HIS A 79 -9.40 9.09 13.04
N THR A 80 -10.51 9.32 12.34
CA THR A 80 -11.82 8.80 12.74
C THR A 80 -12.15 7.66 11.80
N ALA A 81 -12.48 6.49 12.35
CA ALA A 81 -12.74 5.28 11.57
C ALA A 81 -13.74 5.55 10.44
N GLY A 82 -13.31 5.29 9.21
CA GLY A 82 -14.11 5.46 7.99
C GLY A 82 -14.76 4.16 7.54
N GLU A 83 -15.54 4.25 6.47
CA GLU A 83 -16.00 3.08 5.73
C GLU A 83 -14.82 2.39 5.03
N ARG A 84 -14.93 1.07 4.81
CA ARG A 84 -13.93 0.31 4.04
C ARG A 84 -13.81 0.92 2.63
N PRO A 85 -12.62 1.35 2.20
CA PRO A 85 -12.48 2.07 0.94
C PRO A 85 -12.70 1.16 -0.27
N THR A 86 -13.25 1.71 -1.35
CA THR A 86 -13.33 1.05 -2.66
C THR A 86 -12.00 1.15 -3.41
N ILE A 87 -11.81 0.32 -4.45
CA ILE A 87 -10.63 0.41 -5.31
C ILE A 87 -10.55 1.79 -5.98
N ASP A 88 -11.67 2.32 -6.45
CA ASP A 88 -11.72 3.64 -7.10
C ASP A 88 -11.31 4.75 -6.12
N ALA A 89 -11.80 4.72 -4.89
CA ALA A 89 -11.40 5.68 -3.86
C ALA A 89 -9.90 5.60 -3.53
N ILE A 90 -9.31 4.39 -3.53
CA ILE A 90 -7.87 4.21 -3.35
C ILE A 90 -7.10 4.83 -4.52
N VAL A 91 -7.54 4.58 -5.75
CA VAL A 91 -6.89 5.10 -6.96
C VAL A 91 -6.96 6.63 -6.99
N ASP A 92 -8.10 7.21 -6.66
CA ASP A 92 -8.30 8.66 -6.61
C ASP A 92 -7.42 9.32 -5.54
N ALA A 93 -7.27 8.68 -4.37
CA ALA A 93 -6.53 9.26 -3.25
C ALA A 93 -5.00 9.06 -3.34
N ILE A 94 -4.54 7.94 -3.89
CA ILE A 94 -3.12 7.53 -3.84
C ILE A 94 -2.46 7.50 -5.21
N GLY A 95 -3.24 7.35 -6.28
CA GLY A 95 -2.77 7.19 -7.65
C GLY A 95 -3.01 5.79 -8.21
N PRO A 96 -2.69 5.57 -9.51
CA PRO A 96 -3.04 4.36 -10.23
C PRO A 96 -2.36 3.11 -9.65
N LEU A 97 -3.00 1.96 -9.87
CA LEU A 97 -2.40 0.67 -9.60
C LEU A 97 -1.25 0.40 -10.59
N THR A 98 -0.20 -0.25 -10.11
CA THR A 98 0.94 -0.69 -10.93
C THR A 98 0.77 -2.13 -11.41
N ASN A 99 -0.07 -2.92 -10.73
CA ASN A 99 -0.44 -4.27 -11.11
C ASN A 99 -1.93 -4.34 -11.45
N ALA A 100 -2.32 -5.41 -12.15
CA ALA A 100 -3.73 -5.72 -12.33
C ALA A 100 -4.41 -5.89 -10.96
N ALA A 101 -5.59 -5.31 -10.80
CA ALA A 101 -6.40 -5.53 -9.62
C ALA A 101 -6.71 -7.03 -9.47
N PRO A 102 -6.78 -7.55 -8.23
CA PRO A 102 -7.19 -8.94 -8.00
C PRO A 102 -8.56 -9.18 -8.63
N SER A 103 -8.66 -10.14 -9.55
CA SER A 103 -9.94 -10.63 -10.05
C SER A 103 -10.54 -11.60 -9.05
N ALA A 104 -11.87 -11.57 -8.86
CA ALA A 104 -12.60 -12.45 -7.94
C ALA A 104 -12.52 -13.95 -8.29
N GLY A 105 -11.81 -14.33 -9.34
CA GLY A 105 -11.53 -15.71 -9.72
C GLY A 105 -10.07 -16.05 -9.46
N GLY A 106 -9.82 -16.88 -8.44
CA GLY A 106 -8.49 -17.42 -8.18
C GLY A 106 -7.94 -18.11 -9.42
N SER A 107 -6.89 -17.54 -10.01
CA SER A 107 -6.12 -18.17 -11.07
C SER A 107 -4.74 -18.52 -10.52
N GLU A 108 -4.44 -19.80 -10.62
CA GLU A 108 -3.22 -20.45 -10.18
C GLU A 108 -1.97 -19.63 -10.53
N ARG A 109 -1.15 -19.36 -9.50
CA ARG A 109 0.23 -18.90 -9.72
C ARG A 109 0.97 -19.95 -10.52
N THR A 110 1.04 -19.78 -11.84
CA THR A 110 1.91 -20.58 -12.68
C THR A 110 3.34 -20.32 -12.20
N ARG A 111 3.96 -21.33 -11.58
CA ARG A 111 5.37 -21.29 -11.17
C ARG A 111 6.21 -20.90 -12.37
N ARG A 112 6.69 -19.66 -12.42
CA ARG A 112 7.71 -19.21 -13.38
C ARG A 112 9.04 -19.88 -13.00
N ARG A 113 9.20 -21.15 -13.35
CA ARG A 113 10.53 -21.74 -13.55
C ARG A 113 11.08 -21.07 -14.80
N ASN A 114 12.11 -20.25 -14.63
CA ASN A 114 13.23 -20.10 -15.55
C ASN A 114 14.22 -19.12 -14.92
N ARG A 115 15.25 -19.67 -14.28
CA ARG A 115 16.55 -19.04 -14.14
C ARG A 115 17.56 -20.07 -14.58
N GLY A 116 17.77 -20.13 -15.90
CA GLY A 116 19.01 -20.61 -16.47
C GLY A 116 19.87 -19.38 -16.71
N GLU A 117 21.00 -19.32 -16.01
CA GLU A 117 22.33 -19.05 -16.56
C GLU A 117 23.28 -20.01 -15.84
#